data_AF-A0A1T4QMP5-F1
#
_entry.id   AF-A0A1T4QMP5-F1
#
_cell.length_a   1.000
_cell.length_b   1.000
_cell.length_c   1.000
_cell.angle_alpha   90.00
_cell.angle_beta   90.00
_cell.angle_gamma   90.00
#
_symmetry.space_group_name_H-M   'P 1'
#
loop_
_entity.id
_entity.type
_entity.pdbx_description
1 polymer ?
#
loop_
_entity_poly.entity_id
_entity_poly.type
_entity_poly.pdbx_seq_one_letter_code
_entity_poly.pdbx_strand_id
1 'polypeptide(L)' 'MKVLIIFNREPYDNTDVTWNGLRLAGQLLDTGNDVRLFLMNDSVDMARDICKPPEGYD' A
#
# COMPACT_ATOMS: atom_id res chain seq x y z
N MET A 1 -15.22 11.39 2.84
CA MET A 1 -14.24 12.49 2.64
C MET A 1 -13.25 12.09 1.54
N LYS A 2 -12.39 13.01 1.05
CA LYS A 2 -11.30 12.67 0.13
C LYS A 2 -10.00 12.49 0.90
N VAL A 3 -9.36 11.34 0.79
CA VAL A 3 -8.14 10.98 1.53
C VAL A 3 -7.04 10.61 0.54
N LEU A 4 -5.86 11.22 0.71
CA LEU A 4 -4.64 10.85 0.00
C LEU A 4 -3.74 10.06 0.95
N ILE A 5 -3.34 8.86 0.53
CA ILE A 5 -2.32 8.06 1.20
C ILE A 5 -1.11 7.98 0.29
N ILE A 6 0.06 8.34 0.83
CA ILE A 6 1.32 8.30 0.10
C ILE A 6 2.12 7.11 0.61
N PHE A 7 2.48 6.22 -0.30
CA PHE A 7 3.49 5.20 -0.03
C PHE A 7 4.84 5.70 -0.56
N ASN A 8 5.90 5.45 0.20
CA ASN A 8 7.26 5.83 -0.15
C ASN A 8 8.31 4.76 0.16
N ARG A 9 7.85 3.57 0.57
CA ARG A 9 8.67 2.47 1.08
C ARG A 9 8.40 1.20 0.27
N GLU A 10 9.42 0.39 0.08
CA GLU A 10 9.34 -0.85 -0.67
C GLU A 10 8.32 -1.83 -0.03
N PRO A 11 7.54 -2.59 -0.81
CA PRO A 11 6.76 -3.70 -0.26
C PRO A 11 7.69 -4.80 0.29
N TYR A 12 7.22 -5.56 1.29
CA TYR A 12 7.94 -6.70 1.87
C TYR A 12 9.33 -6.39 2.46
N ASP A 13 9.55 -5.18 2.97
CA ASP A 13 10.84 -4.73 3.49
C ASP A 13 11.12 -5.15 4.96
N ASN A 14 10.51 -6.26 5.41
CA ASN A 14 10.47 -6.73 6.80
C ASN A 14 9.73 -5.78 7.78
N THR A 15 8.90 -4.87 7.27
CA THR A 15 8.00 -4.05 8.08
C THR A 15 6.55 -4.18 7.64
N ASP A 16 5.63 -3.85 8.54
CA ASP A 16 4.20 -3.86 8.25
C ASP A 16 3.69 -2.51 7.69
N VAL A 17 4.58 -1.57 7.33
CA VAL A 17 4.17 -0.21 6.96
C VAL A 17 3.28 -0.22 5.71
N THR A 18 3.73 -0.90 4.66
CA THR A 18 3.00 -1.00 3.39
C THR A 18 1.69 -1.76 3.59
N TRP A 19 1.71 -2.85 4.35
CA TRP A 19 0.51 -3.63 4.67
C TRP A 19 -0.53 -2.83 5.45
N ASN A 20 -0.10 -2.15 6.52
CA ASN A 20 -1.00 -1.33 7.34
C ASN A 20 -1.59 -0.15 6.57
N GLY A 21 -0.82 0.47 5.68
CA GLY A 21 -1.31 1.53 4.81
C GLY A 21 -2.41 1.04 3.87
N LEU A 22 -2.23 -0.13 3.25
CA LEU A 22 -3.24 -0.72 2.36
C LEU A 22 -4.49 -1.15 3.14
N ARG A 23 -4.33 -1.74 4.32
CA ARG A 23 -5.45 -2.10 5.21
C ARG A 23 -6.25 -0.87 5.63
N LEU A 24 -5.59 0.23 5.95
CA LEU A 24 -6.24 1.50 6.25
C LEU A 24 -6.99 2.04 5.03
N ALA A 25 -6.38 2.01 3.84
CA ALA A 25 -7.03 2.42 2.60
C ALA A 25 -8.33 1.64 2.34
N GLY A 26 -8.29 0.32 2.52
CA GLY A 26 -9.47 -0.55 2.42
C GLY A 26 -10.58 -0.16 3.40
N GLN A 27 -10.24 -0.01 4.69
CA GLN A 27 -11.23 0.39 5.70
C GLN A 27 -11.82 1.78 5.44
N LEU A 28 -11.03 2.73 4.94
CA LEU A 28 -11.52 4.05 4.55
C LEU A 28 -12.49 3.97 3.38
N LEU A 29 -12.21 3.11 2.40
CA LEU A 29 -13.10 2.84 1.27
C LEU A 29 -14.42 2.21 1.75
N ASP A 30 -14.34 1.18 2.60
CA ASP A 30 -15.50 0.47 3.16
C ASP A 30 -16.43 1.39 3.98
N THR A 31 -15.86 2.43 4.60
CA THR A 31 -16.58 3.44 5.38
C THR A 31 -17.08 4.63 4.53
N GLY A 32 -17.00 4.53 3.20
CA GLY A 32 -17.58 5.52 2.27
C GLY A 32 -16.68 6.71 1.94
N ASN A 33 -15.35 6.59 2.11
CA ASN A 33 -14.41 7.63 1.71
C ASN A 33 -13.89 7.40 0.28
N ASP A 34 -13.58 8.50 -0.41
CA ASP A 34 -12.84 8.50 -1.67
C ASP A 34 -11.35 8.49 -1.33
N VAL A 35 -10.68 7.37 -1.63
CA VAL A 35 -9.28 7.12 -1.28
C VAL A 35 -8.43 7.15 -2.54
N ARG A 36 -7.36 7.95 -2.51
CA ARG A 36 -6.35 8.02 -3.56
C ARG A 36 -5.02 7.54 -3.00
N LEU A 37 -4.39 6.63 -3.73
CA LEU A 37 -3.04 6.17 -3.42
C LEU A 37 -2.05 6.87 -4.35
N PHE A 38 -0.98 7.39 -3.79
CA PHE A 38 0.15 7.93 -4.55
C PHE A 38 1.41 7.15 -4.17
N LEU A 39 2.02 6.53 -5.17
CA LEU A 39 3.24 5.76 -5.00
C LEU A 39 4.43 6.61 -5.43
N MET A 40 5.42 6.74 -4.56
CA MET A 40 6.69 7.41 -4.85
C MET A 40 7.87 6.60 -4.31
N ASN A 41 9.08 6.94 -4.75
CA ASN A 41 10.31 6.22 -4.37
C ASN A 41 10.15 4.71 -4.61
N ASP A 42 10.60 3.89 -3.67
CA ASP A 42 10.63 2.43 -3.80
C ASP A 42 9.23 1.79 -3.78
N SER A 43 8.21 2.53 -3.31
CA SER A 43 6.83 2.01 -3.33
C SER A 43 6.23 1.88 -4.73
N VAL A 44 6.86 2.46 -5.77
CA VAL A 44 6.39 2.28 -7.16
C VAL A 44 6.40 0.81 -7.57
N ASP A 45 7.23 -0.01 -6.92
CA ASP A 45 7.30 -1.44 -7.18
C ASP A 45 6.02 -2.16 -6.76
N MET A 46 5.24 -1.61 -5.81
CA MET A 46 3.92 -2.15 -5.44
C MET A 46 2.95 -2.28 -6.62
N ALA A 47 3.10 -1.43 -7.65
CA ALA A 47 2.22 -1.41 -8.83
C ALA A 47 2.87 -2.01 -10.10
N ARG A 48 4.11 -2.49 -9.99
CA ARG A 48 4.82 -3.13 -11.10
C ARG A 48 4.64 -4.65 -11.00
N ASP A 49 4.60 -5.32 -12.15
CA ASP A 49 4.57 -6.80 -12.25
C ASP A 49 5.88 -7.49 -11.77
N ILE A 50 6.73 -6.78 -11.05
CA ILE A 50 7.97 -7.29 -10.44
C ILE A 50 7.79 -7.57 -8.95
N CYS A 51 6.78 -6.96 -8.30
CA CYS A 51 6.51 -7.21 -6.89
C CYS A 51 5.89 -8.60 -6.72
N LYS A 52 6.66 -9.50 -6.15
CA LYS A 52 6.23 -10.85 -5.81
C LYS A 52 6.35 -11.02 -4.30
N PRO A 53 5.32 -11.58 -3.64
CA PRO A 53 5.44 -11.94 -2.22
C PRO A 53 6.65 -12.85 -2.02
N PRO A 54 7.51 -12.60 -1.01
CA PRO A 54 8.51 -13.55 -0.58
C PRO A 54 7.87 -14.86 -0.11
N GLU A 55 8.67 -15.92 -0.09
CA GLU A 55 8.22 -17.22 0.43
C GLU A 55 7.76 -17.08 1.90
N GLY A 56 6.58 -17.62 2.21
CA GLY A 56 5.99 -17.59 3.56
C GLY A 56 5.09 -16.39 3.86
N TYR A 57 4.90 -15.47 2.92
CA TYR A 57 3.82 -14.46 3.00
C TYR A 57 2.53 -15.04 2.37
N ASP A 58 1.43 -14.95 3.12
CA ASP A 58 0.06 -15.29 2.67
C ASP A 58 -0.52 -14.23 1.73
#